data_AF-A0A954T5J4-F1
#
_entry.id   AF-A0A954T5J4-F1
#
_cell.length_a   1.000
_cell.length_b   1.000
_cell.length_c   1.000
_cell.angle_alpha   90.00
_cell.angle_beta   90.00
_cell.angle_gamma   90.00
#
_symmetry.space_group_name_H-M   'P 1'
#
loop_
_entity.id
_entity.type
_entity.pdbx_description
1 polymer ?
#
loop_
_entity_poly.entity_id
_entity_poly.type
_entity_poly.pdbx_seq_one_letter_code
_entity_poly.pdbx_strand_id
1 'polypeptide(L)'
;MNHLSSKSLPCFALLILSAAAIASDDQGNVSTSSTTPAEIAHLIQQLEHPDFSQREAATRQLQQTGEIAITALLEASQSQSPEVATRSLQVLEDLFLSDDPATFIAVDDALNELMDSTQGMVVVAASQILARHMLLREKRAVQIIRDLGGTVQYGTIEDSYASQQRFMMGPTSRSRPFEVYPRIIILGKKWTGGLEALKYLRWLAHRDDLTLYVVRGNGVPLADAQALGATLPNLNVLERGPYLGLVGRSGDQPICDVDDVAPDGPAMQAGLRPGDTILKLEDKKVGPFQDLIDQLKEYEIGQTVTITVRRNGETKALEVVLGEWKMSDYSDNAQRAIEQTEQIKSNPRALDTPPNSIPSDPFDDRLIEK
;
A
#
# COMPACT_ATOMS: atom_id res chain seq x y z
N MET A 1 -2.36 -32.12 -49.67
CA MET A 1 -3.13 -33.34 -49.97
C MET A 1 -2.17 -34.38 -50.55
N ASN A 2 -2.18 -35.59 -49.97
CA ASN A 2 -1.54 -36.85 -50.43
C ASN A 2 0.00 -36.92 -50.33
N HIS A 3 0.67 -37.97 -49.82
CA HIS A 3 0.29 -39.26 -49.23
C HIS A 3 1.50 -39.80 -48.41
N LEU A 4 1.23 -40.68 -47.45
CA LEU A 4 2.13 -41.39 -46.53
C LEU A 4 3.22 -42.28 -47.18
N SER A 5 4.34 -42.52 -46.47
CA SER A 5 5.05 -43.82 -46.28
C SER A 5 6.41 -43.55 -45.58
N SER A 6 6.66 -43.93 -44.32
CA SER A 6 6.92 -45.24 -43.68
C SER A 6 8.41 -45.43 -43.27
N LYS A 7 8.59 -45.71 -41.97
CA LYS A 7 9.58 -46.59 -41.32
C LYS A 7 11.09 -46.43 -41.60
N SER A 8 11.86 -46.07 -40.56
CA SER A 8 12.84 -46.98 -39.90
C SER A 8 13.64 -46.26 -38.80
N LEU A 9 13.64 -46.81 -37.58
CA LEU A 9 14.66 -46.55 -36.55
C LEU A 9 15.83 -47.52 -36.75
N PRO A 10 17.07 -47.14 -36.42
CA PRO A 10 18.08 -48.11 -36.05
C PRO A 10 18.28 -48.17 -34.52
N CYS A 11 18.09 -49.39 -34.01
CA CYS A 11 18.68 -49.97 -32.82
C CYS A 11 20.18 -49.66 -32.68
N PHE A 12 20.65 -49.28 -31.48
CA PHE A 12 22.01 -49.61 -31.06
C PHE A 12 22.10 -49.88 -29.54
N ALA A 13 22.21 -51.18 -29.27
CA ALA A 13 22.98 -51.88 -28.24
C ALA A 13 23.12 -51.30 -26.81
N LEU A 14 22.49 -52.04 -25.90
CA LEU A 14 22.89 -52.30 -24.52
C LEU A 14 24.39 -52.63 -24.40
N LEU A 15 25.08 -52.02 -23.43
CA LEU A 15 26.29 -52.57 -22.82
C LEU A 15 26.15 -52.44 -21.30
N ILE A 16 25.92 -53.59 -20.66
CA ILE A 16 26.00 -53.78 -19.21
C ILE A 16 27.47 -54.05 -18.89
N LEU A 17 28.08 -53.24 -18.02
CA LEU A 17 29.29 -53.64 -17.29
C LEU A 17 29.15 -53.22 -15.83
N SER A 18 29.14 -54.21 -14.96
CA SER A 18 29.21 -54.10 -13.51
C SER A 18 30.66 -53.96 -13.05
N ALA A 19 30.94 -53.05 -12.11
CA ALA A 19 32.07 -53.18 -11.20
C ALA A 19 31.92 -52.26 -9.97
N ALA A 20 31.91 -52.92 -8.82
CA ALA A 20 32.29 -52.56 -7.44
C ALA A 20 32.48 -51.08 -7.01
N ALA A 21 31.88 -50.81 -5.86
CA ALA A 21 32.04 -49.63 -5.01
C ALA A 21 33.49 -49.38 -4.56
N ILE A 22 33.87 -48.11 -4.52
CA ILE A 22 34.88 -47.56 -3.62
C ILE A 22 34.25 -46.32 -2.97
N ALA A 23 34.17 -46.36 -1.65
CA ALA A 23 33.71 -45.27 -0.81
C ALA A 23 34.72 -44.12 -0.81
N SER A 24 34.23 -42.90 -0.92
CA SER A 24 34.92 -41.70 -0.46
C SER A 24 33.90 -40.83 0.28
N ASP A 25 34.13 -40.70 1.58
CA ASP A 25 33.53 -39.68 2.44
C ASP A 25 33.70 -38.31 1.78
N ASP A 26 32.58 -37.62 1.54
CA ASP A 26 32.57 -36.16 1.45
C ASP A 26 31.41 -35.64 2.31
N GLN A 27 31.79 -35.08 3.45
CA GLN A 27 30.94 -34.47 4.46
C GLN A 27 30.53 -33.08 4.00
N GLY A 28 29.23 -32.78 4.08
CA GLY A 28 28.74 -31.39 4.06
C GLY A 28 27.68 -31.06 3.03
N ASN A 29 26.84 -32.03 2.63
CA ASN A 29 25.58 -31.71 1.96
C ASN A 29 24.61 -31.11 3.00
N VAL A 30 24.37 -29.80 2.94
CA VAL A 30 23.30 -29.13 3.68
C VAL A 30 21.97 -29.72 3.20
N SER A 31 21.50 -30.73 3.90
CA SER A 31 20.20 -31.34 3.67
C SER A 31 19.13 -30.34 4.12
N THR A 32 18.57 -29.62 3.15
CA THR A 32 17.23 -29.04 3.28
C THR A 32 16.24 -30.20 3.41
N SER A 33 16.04 -30.69 4.65
CA SER A 33 14.99 -31.65 4.96
C SER A 33 13.65 -30.96 4.72
N SER A 34 12.93 -31.38 3.69
CA SER A 34 11.54 -30.98 3.50
C SER A 34 10.72 -31.53 4.67
N THR A 35 10.38 -30.68 5.64
CA THR A 35 9.55 -31.06 6.79
C THR A 35 8.24 -31.68 6.30
N THR A 36 7.93 -32.91 6.73
CA THR A 36 6.73 -33.63 6.33
C THR A 36 5.51 -33.20 7.16
N PRO A 37 4.27 -33.34 6.66
CA PRO A 37 3.07 -33.07 7.47
C PRO A 37 3.01 -33.88 8.78
N ALA A 38 3.57 -35.08 8.79
CA ALA A 38 3.65 -35.93 9.98
C ALA A 38 4.61 -35.35 11.03
N GLU A 39 5.73 -34.76 10.60
CA GLU A 39 6.66 -34.07 11.50
C GLU A 39 6.01 -32.81 12.09
N ILE A 40 5.31 -32.02 11.28
CA ILE A 40 4.58 -30.83 11.76
C ILE A 40 3.54 -31.21 12.82
N ALA A 41 2.75 -32.25 12.57
CA ALA A 41 1.76 -32.75 13.53
C ALA A 41 2.43 -33.21 14.84
N HIS A 42 3.60 -33.85 14.76
CA HIS A 42 4.35 -34.26 15.95
C HIS A 42 4.85 -33.04 16.74
N LEU A 43 5.37 -32.01 16.07
CA LEU A 43 5.82 -30.77 16.71
C LEU A 43 4.66 -30.04 17.39
N ILE A 44 3.48 -30.01 16.77
CA ILE A 44 2.27 -29.44 17.38
C ILE A 44 1.91 -30.18 18.67
N GLN A 45 1.97 -31.50 18.68
CA GLN A 45 1.74 -32.28 19.90
C GLN A 45 2.76 -31.95 21.01
N GLN A 46 4.02 -31.66 20.64
CA GLN A 46 5.04 -31.26 21.60
C GLN A 46 4.82 -29.86 22.19
N LEU A 47 3.92 -29.04 21.64
CA LEU A 47 3.58 -27.73 22.19
C LEU A 47 2.91 -27.81 23.57
N GLU A 48 2.34 -28.93 23.97
CA GLU A 48 1.80 -29.14 25.32
C GLU A 48 2.67 -30.05 26.20
N HIS A 49 3.90 -30.33 25.78
CA HIS A 49 4.80 -31.22 26.53
C HIS A 49 5.07 -30.63 27.94
N PRO A 50 5.11 -31.42 29.03
CA PRO A 50 5.30 -30.89 30.39
C PRO A 50 6.65 -30.18 30.61
N ASP A 51 7.70 -30.64 29.94
CA ASP A 51 9.02 -29.99 29.91
C ASP A 51 9.02 -28.76 28.99
N PHE A 52 9.33 -27.60 29.59
CA PHE A 52 9.46 -26.32 28.90
C PHE A 52 10.49 -26.37 27.75
N SER A 53 11.61 -27.07 27.92
CA SER A 53 12.68 -27.08 26.93
C SER A 53 12.24 -27.75 25.63
N GLN A 54 11.44 -28.83 25.72
CA GLN A 54 10.88 -29.51 24.56
C GLN A 54 9.82 -28.65 23.87
N ARG A 55 8.98 -28.01 24.68
CA ARG A 55 7.99 -27.03 24.25
C ARG A 55 8.62 -25.89 23.42
N GLU A 56 9.71 -25.30 23.90
CA GLU A 56 10.43 -24.25 23.17
C GLU A 56 11.17 -24.77 21.93
N ALA A 57 11.71 -26.00 21.98
CA ALA A 57 12.34 -26.62 20.81
C ALA A 57 11.33 -26.83 19.69
N ALA A 58 10.13 -27.33 20.01
CA ALA A 58 9.05 -27.52 19.06
C ALA A 58 8.59 -26.19 18.43
N THR A 59 8.39 -25.15 19.25
CA THR A 59 8.08 -23.79 18.79
C THR A 59 9.10 -23.31 17.75
N ARG A 60 10.40 -23.43 18.06
CA ARG A 60 11.47 -22.99 17.14
C ARG A 60 11.51 -23.77 15.84
N GLN A 61 11.26 -25.08 15.88
CA GLN A 61 11.23 -25.92 14.68
C GLN A 61 10.02 -25.59 13.80
N LEU A 62 8.86 -25.30 14.39
CA LEU A 62 7.68 -24.84 13.66
C LEU A 62 7.92 -23.48 13.00
N GLN A 63 8.56 -22.54 13.70
CA GLN A 63 8.96 -21.24 13.12
C GLN A 63 9.89 -21.42 11.91
N GLN A 64 10.86 -22.33 11.99
CA GLN A 64 11.79 -22.61 10.89
C GLN A 64 11.13 -23.32 9.70
N THR A 65 10.00 -23.98 9.92
CA THR A 65 9.23 -24.64 8.86
C THR A 65 8.52 -23.62 7.94
N GLY A 66 8.27 -22.41 8.43
CA GLY A 66 7.71 -21.31 7.62
C GLY A 66 6.27 -21.58 7.17
N GLU A 67 5.99 -21.20 5.92
CA GLU A 67 4.66 -21.27 5.29
C GLU A 67 3.98 -22.65 5.43
N ILE A 68 4.74 -23.75 5.35
CA ILE A 68 4.20 -25.12 5.36
C ILE A 68 3.50 -25.45 6.69
N ALA A 69 3.91 -24.83 7.80
CA ALA A 69 3.32 -25.07 9.11
C ALA A 69 1.99 -24.33 9.34
N ILE A 70 1.66 -23.32 8.52
CA ILE A 70 0.57 -22.36 8.81
C ILE A 70 -0.78 -23.06 8.94
N THR A 71 -1.15 -23.91 7.99
CA THR A 71 -2.46 -24.60 8.02
C THR A 71 -2.59 -25.49 9.26
N ALA A 72 -1.55 -26.24 9.61
CA ALA A 72 -1.57 -27.12 10.78
C ALA A 72 -1.62 -26.32 12.10
N LEU A 73 -0.89 -25.20 12.17
CA LEU A 73 -0.94 -24.28 13.31
C LEU A 73 -2.31 -23.60 13.44
N LEU A 74 -2.94 -23.25 12.32
CA LEU A 74 -4.29 -22.68 12.28
C LEU A 74 -5.32 -23.65 12.86
N GLU A 75 -5.27 -24.93 12.46
CA GLU A 75 -6.11 -25.98 13.04
C GLU A 75 -5.82 -26.16 14.54
N ALA A 76 -4.53 -26.22 14.92
CA ALA A 76 -4.10 -26.38 16.30
C ALA A 76 -4.47 -25.20 17.21
N SER A 77 -4.56 -23.98 16.66
CA SER A 77 -5.03 -22.79 17.38
C SER A 77 -6.46 -22.91 17.90
N GLN A 78 -7.25 -23.82 17.32
CA GLN A 78 -8.64 -24.10 17.66
C GLN A 78 -8.80 -25.35 18.55
N SER A 79 -7.68 -25.88 19.05
CA SER A 79 -7.65 -27.06 19.93
C SER A 79 -8.40 -26.83 21.26
N GLN A 80 -8.90 -27.92 21.85
CA GLN A 80 -9.43 -27.91 23.22
C GLN A 80 -8.34 -27.71 24.28
N SER A 81 -7.07 -27.95 23.94
CA SER A 81 -5.92 -27.72 24.83
C SER A 81 -5.52 -26.24 24.79
N PRO A 82 -5.70 -25.46 25.88
CA PRO A 82 -5.40 -24.03 25.87
C PRO A 82 -3.92 -23.71 25.63
N GLU A 83 -3.02 -24.61 26.04
CA GLU A 83 -1.58 -24.47 25.84
C GLU A 83 -1.21 -24.63 24.35
N VAL A 84 -1.75 -25.66 23.68
CA VAL A 84 -1.56 -25.87 22.23
C VAL A 84 -2.13 -24.69 21.45
N ALA A 85 -3.35 -24.26 21.79
CA ALA A 85 -3.99 -23.13 21.12
C ALA A 85 -3.16 -21.85 21.23
N THR A 86 -2.76 -21.49 22.45
CA THR A 86 -1.96 -20.28 22.74
C THR A 86 -0.62 -20.31 22.03
N ARG A 87 0.11 -21.43 22.10
CA ARG A 87 1.43 -21.56 21.46
C ARG A 87 1.35 -21.60 19.94
N SER A 88 0.30 -22.20 19.38
CA SER A 88 0.09 -22.20 17.93
C SER A 88 -0.13 -20.78 17.42
N LEU A 89 -0.93 -19.97 18.13
CA LEU A 89 -1.11 -18.55 17.83
C LEU A 89 0.19 -17.75 17.98
N GLN A 90 1.01 -18.07 18.98
CA GLN A 90 2.32 -17.44 19.15
C GLN A 90 3.25 -17.75 17.98
N VAL A 91 3.33 -19.02 17.55
CA VAL A 91 4.14 -19.39 16.36
C VAL A 91 3.62 -18.70 15.10
N LEU A 92 2.30 -18.63 14.91
CA LEU A 92 1.71 -17.88 13.80
C LEU A 92 2.13 -16.41 13.86
N GLU A 93 2.07 -15.77 15.02
CA GLU A 93 2.52 -14.38 15.19
C GLU A 93 4.03 -14.22 14.89
N ASP A 94 4.88 -15.16 15.29
CA ASP A 94 6.30 -15.11 14.98
C ASP A 94 6.57 -15.27 13.47
N LEU A 95 5.84 -16.17 12.80
CA LEU A 95 5.86 -16.33 11.34
C LEU A 95 5.37 -15.07 10.62
N PHE A 96 4.34 -14.43 11.16
CA PHE A 96 3.83 -13.15 10.68
C PHE A 96 4.89 -12.04 10.78
N LEU A 97 5.78 -12.10 11.77
CA LEU A 97 6.87 -11.12 11.93
C LEU A 97 8.10 -11.43 11.07
N SER A 98 8.10 -12.53 10.31
CA SER A 98 9.22 -12.92 9.46
C SER A 98 9.46 -11.95 8.30
N ASP A 99 10.67 -11.98 7.74
CA ASP A 99 11.02 -11.14 6.60
C ASP A 99 10.42 -11.64 5.28
N ASP A 100 9.99 -12.91 5.22
CA ASP A 100 9.43 -13.56 4.05
C ASP A 100 8.02 -13.04 3.72
N PRO A 101 7.83 -12.35 2.58
CA PRO A 101 6.53 -11.81 2.19
C PRO A 101 5.45 -12.89 1.99
N ALA A 102 5.82 -14.08 1.50
CA ALA A 102 4.86 -15.16 1.25
C ALA A 102 4.29 -15.70 2.56
N THR A 103 5.16 -16.04 3.51
CA THR A 103 4.77 -16.44 4.88
C THR A 103 3.92 -15.36 5.55
N PHE A 104 4.31 -14.09 5.46
CA PHE A 104 3.52 -12.97 6.01
C PHE A 104 2.08 -12.96 5.48
N ILE A 105 1.91 -13.02 4.15
CA ILE A 105 0.60 -12.99 3.50
C ILE A 105 -0.23 -14.20 3.93
N ALA A 106 0.37 -15.39 3.93
CA ALA A 106 -0.30 -16.63 4.30
C ALA A 106 -0.77 -16.61 5.77
N VAL A 107 0.02 -16.07 6.69
CA VAL A 107 -0.42 -15.92 8.09
C VAL A 107 -1.51 -14.85 8.23
N ASP A 108 -1.41 -13.71 7.54
CA ASP A 108 -2.49 -12.70 7.57
C ASP A 108 -3.81 -13.28 7.06
N ASP A 109 -3.79 -14.04 5.95
CA ASP A 109 -4.97 -14.73 5.42
C ASP A 109 -5.54 -15.74 6.44
N ALA A 110 -4.68 -16.55 7.06
CA ALA A 110 -5.07 -17.52 8.09
C ALA A 110 -5.66 -16.86 9.35
N LEU A 111 -5.08 -15.75 9.83
CA LEU A 111 -5.61 -15.00 10.97
C LEU A 111 -6.95 -14.33 10.66
N ASN A 112 -7.17 -13.88 9.41
CA ASN A 112 -8.48 -13.38 9.00
C ASN A 112 -9.51 -14.50 8.90
N GLU A 113 -9.14 -15.72 8.49
CA GLU A 113 -10.04 -16.88 8.52
C GLU A 113 -10.51 -17.20 9.96
N LEU A 114 -9.63 -17.05 10.95
CA LEU A 114 -10.01 -17.22 12.36
C LEU A 114 -11.06 -16.21 12.83
N MET A 115 -11.20 -15.06 12.18
CA MET A 115 -12.22 -14.07 12.54
C MET A 115 -13.65 -14.58 12.30
N ASP A 116 -13.81 -15.56 11.42
CA ASP A 116 -15.10 -16.20 11.11
C ASP A 116 -15.36 -17.46 11.98
N SER A 117 -14.45 -17.80 12.89
CA SER A 117 -14.59 -18.95 13.78
C SER A 117 -15.75 -18.79 14.78
N THR A 118 -16.37 -19.90 15.16
CA THR A 118 -17.39 -19.94 16.22
C THR A 118 -16.78 -19.83 17.63
N GLN A 119 -15.47 -20.00 17.75
CA GLN A 119 -14.76 -19.94 19.03
C GLN A 119 -14.37 -18.49 19.38
N GLY A 120 -15.17 -17.82 20.21
CA GLY A 120 -14.97 -16.40 20.53
C GLY A 120 -13.59 -16.03 21.10
N MET A 121 -12.94 -16.94 21.85
CA MET A 121 -11.59 -16.69 22.37
C MET A 121 -10.54 -16.65 21.25
N VAL A 122 -10.67 -17.51 20.24
CA VAL A 122 -9.78 -17.56 19.07
C VAL A 122 -9.96 -16.31 18.22
N VAL A 123 -11.21 -15.89 17.99
CA VAL A 123 -11.55 -14.63 17.30
C VAL A 123 -10.90 -13.43 18.00
N VAL A 124 -11.02 -13.35 19.33
CA VAL A 124 -10.40 -12.26 20.11
C VAL A 124 -8.88 -12.29 19.96
N ALA A 125 -8.23 -13.45 20.07
CA ALA A 125 -6.78 -13.54 19.93
C ALA A 125 -6.29 -13.15 18.53
N ALA A 126 -6.93 -13.65 17.47
CA ALA A 126 -6.62 -13.29 16.10
C ALA A 126 -6.79 -11.79 15.85
N SER A 127 -7.90 -11.20 16.32
CA SER A 127 -8.15 -9.76 16.21
C SER A 127 -7.07 -8.91 16.90
N GLN A 128 -6.55 -9.36 18.05
CA GLN A 128 -5.51 -8.67 18.79
C GLN A 128 -4.16 -8.74 18.08
N ILE A 129 -3.81 -9.88 17.48
CA ILE A 129 -2.57 -10.01 16.69
C ILE A 129 -2.63 -9.08 15.47
N LEU A 130 -3.73 -9.11 14.72
CA LEU A 130 -3.94 -8.24 13.55
C LEU A 130 -3.90 -6.75 13.95
N ALA A 131 -4.55 -6.37 15.05
CA ALA A 131 -4.56 -5.00 15.54
C ALA A 131 -3.17 -4.52 16.00
N ARG A 132 -2.42 -5.37 16.70
CA ARG A 132 -1.07 -5.06 17.19
C ARG A 132 -0.10 -4.77 16.06
N HIS A 133 -0.25 -5.47 14.95
CA HIS A 133 0.66 -5.35 13.79
C HIS A 133 0.08 -4.56 12.61
N MET A 134 -0.91 -3.70 12.87
CA MET A 134 -1.53 -2.84 11.85
C MET A 134 -0.48 -2.05 11.03
N LEU A 135 0.49 -1.41 11.69
CA LEU A 135 1.53 -0.62 11.02
C LEU A 135 2.47 -1.46 10.15
N LEU A 136 2.73 -2.72 10.52
CA LEU A 136 3.52 -3.62 9.70
C LEU A 136 2.75 -4.00 8.43
N ARG A 137 1.45 -4.27 8.54
CA ARG A 137 0.56 -4.53 7.40
C ARG A 137 0.49 -3.36 6.44
N GLU A 138 0.37 -2.14 6.96
CA GLU A 138 0.44 -0.93 6.14
C GLU A 138 1.76 -0.83 5.38
N LYS A 139 2.89 -0.98 6.09
CA LYS A 139 4.23 -0.91 5.49
C LYS A 139 4.39 -1.95 4.39
N ARG A 140 3.93 -3.19 4.60
CA ARG A 140 3.98 -4.28 3.62
C ARG A 140 3.05 -4.02 2.43
N ALA A 141 1.82 -3.54 2.64
CA ALA A 141 0.91 -3.14 1.56
C ALA A 141 1.54 -2.07 0.68
N VAL A 142 2.08 -1.01 1.27
CA VAL A 142 2.76 0.06 0.53
C VAL A 142 3.92 -0.49 -0.29
N GLN A 143 4.74 -1.37 0.31
CA GLN A 143 5.86 -1.98 -0.39
C GLN A 143 5.38 -2.81 -1.59
N ILE A 144 4.40 -3.69 -1.41
CA ILE A 144 3.81 -4.50 -2.47
C ILE A 144 3.25 -3.62 -3.60
N ILE A 145 2.49 -2.58 -3.25
CA ILE A 145 1.91 -1.66 -4.23
C ILE A 145 3.01 -0.98 -5.05
N ARG A 146 4.09 -0.54 -4.40
CA ARG A 146 5.24 0.09 -5.08
C ARG A 146 6.00 -0.87 -5.97
N ASP A 147 6.25 -2.09 -5.50
CA ASP A 147 6.97 -3.12 -6.26
C ASP A 147 6.18 -3.53 -7.51
N LEU A 148 4.86 -3.45 -7.45
CA LEU A 148 3.95 -3.68 -8.57
C LEU A 148 3.72 -2.43 -9.44
N GLY A 149 4.49 -1.35 -9.24
CA GLY A 149 4.45 -0.13 -10.05
C GLY A 149 3.36 0.88 -9.69
N GLY A 150 2.66 0.65 -8.58
CA GLY A 150 1.70 1.60 -8.01
C GLY A 150 2.40 2.75 -7.29
N THR A 151 1.74 3.91 -7.26
CA THR A 151 2.23 5.08 -6.52
C THR A 151 1.41 5.29 -5.25
N VAL A 152 2.08 5.68 -4.17
CA VAL A 152 1.44 5.97 -2.87
C VAL A 152 1.77 7.39 -2.48
N GLN A 153 0.74 8.22 -2.34
CA GLN A 153 0.84 9.56 -1.75
C GLN A 153 0.36 9.52 -0.31
N TYR A 154 1.04 10.29 0.53
CA TYR A 154 0.77 10.35 1.96
C TYR A 154 0.05 11.63 2.33
N GLY A 155 -0.83 11.53 3.33
CA GLY A 155 -1.45 12.68 3.97
C GLY A 155 -1.07 12.77 5.44
N THR A 156 -1.53 13.85 6.07
CA THR A 156 -1.48 14.06 7.51
C THR A 156 -2.88 14.21 8.07
N ILE A 157 -3.00 14.02 9.40
CA ILE A 157 -4.24 14.29 10.14
C ILE A 157 -4.74 15.73 9.90
N GLU A 158 -3.83 16.71 9.78
CA GLU A 158 -4.19 18.11 9.50
C GLU A 158 -4.85 18.28 8.12
N ASP A 159 -4.38 17.55 7.11
CA ASP A 159 -4.97 17.56 5.76
C ASP A 159 -6.40 16.99 5.78
N SER A 160 -6.66 16.01 6.65
CA SER A 160 -8.00 15.43 6.85
C SER A 160 -8.95 16.41 7.55
N TYR A 161 -8.50 17.11 8.61
CA TYR A 161 -9.33 18.12 9.30
C TYR A 161 -9.62 19.37 8.46
N ALA A 162 -8.67 19.78 7.61
CA ALA A 162 -8.89 20.88 6.66
C ALA A 162 -10.02 20.56 5.66
N SER A 163 -10.26 19.28 5.37
CA SER A 163 -11.32 18.84 4.47
C SER A 163 -12.71 18.72 5.12
N GLN A 164 -12.79 18.55 6.45
CA GLN A 164 -14.06 18.22 7.12
C GLN A 164 -14.77 19.37 7.86
N GLN A 165 -14.09 20.37 8.43
CA GLN A 165 -14.75 21.57 8.95
C GLN A 165 -13.76 22.60 9.55
N ARG A 166 -13.85 23.83 9.06
CA ARG A 166 -13.28 25.06 9.67
C ARG A 166 -14.09 25.55 10.89
N PHE A 167 -14.99 24.72 11.43
CA PHE A 167 -15.99 25.09 12.44
C PHE A 167 -16.04 24.01 13.53
N MET A 168 -15.99 24.41 14.81
CA MET A 168 -16.09 23.55 16.00
C MET A 168 -14.87 22.67 16.33
N MET A 169 -13.83 23.24 16.96
CA MET A 169 -13.13 22.73 18.16
C MET A 169 -11.80 23.48 18.30
N GLY A 170 -11.60 24.13 19.44
CA GLY A 170 -10.35 24.82 19.77
C GLY A 170 -9.18 23.85 20.01
N PRO A 171 -7.94 24.38 20.15
CA PRO A 171 -6.73 23.58 20.18
C PRO A 171 -6.54 22.93 21.57
N THR A 172 -7.17 21.80 21.82
CA THR A 172 -6.98 21.06 23.10
C THR A 172 -6.58 19.60 22.94
N SER A 173 -6.38 19.09 21.71
CA SER A 173 -5.68 17.83 21.56
C SER A 173 -4.17 18.11 21.60
N ARG A 174 -3.44 17.46 22.52
CA ARG A 174 -1.98 17.37 22.42
C ARG A 174 -1.67 16.65 21.12
N SER A 175 -1.48 17.42 20.05
CA SER A 175 -1.22 16.92 18.71
C SER A 175 -0.08 15.91 18.78
N ARG A 176 -0.38 14.64 18.49
CA ARG A 176 0.67 13.68 18.19
C ARG A 176 1.43 14.26 16.99
N PRO A 177 2.74 14.48 17.09
CA PRO A 177 3.49 15.03 15.96
C PRO A 177 3.31 14.08 14.77
N PHE A 178 2.70 14.63 13.72
CA PHE A 178 2.67 14.14 12.35
C PHE A 178 2.50 12.63 12.13
N GLU A 179 1.30 12.10 12.39
CA GLU A 179 0.98 10.77 11.86
C GLU A 179 0.78 10.88 10.34
N VAL A 180 1.80 10.46 9.59
CA VAL A 180 1.82 10.40 8.13
C VAL A 180 1.31 9.02 7.71
N TYR A 181 0.31 8.98 6.84
CA TYR A 181 -0.31 7.73 6.41
C TYR A 181 -0.62 7.71 4.91
N PRO A 182 -0.65 6.52 4.27
CA PRO A 182 -1.07 6.39 2.89
C PRO A 182 -2.50 6.90 2.70
N ARG A 183 -2.68 7.92 1.85
CA ARG A 183 -3.98 8.54 1.61
C ARG A 183 -4.49 8.32 0.19
N ILE A 184 -3.59 8.35 -0.80
CA ILE A 184 -3.94 8.13 -2.20
C ILE A 184 -3.06 7.06 -2.80
N ILE A 185 -3.67 6.04 -3.40
CA ILE A 185 -3.03 5.01 -4.19
C ILE A 185 -3.33 5.28 -5.66
N ILE A 186 -2.32 5.24 -6.53
CA ILE A 186 -2.47 5.53 -7.95
C ILE A 186 -1.99 4.34 -8.77
N LEU A 187 -2.90 3.79 -9.56
CA LEU A 187 -2.62 2.72 -10.52
C LEU A 187 -2.43 3.34 -11.91
N GLY A 188 -1.18 3.52 -12.30
CA GLY A 188 -0.77 4.03 -13.62
C GLY A 188 -0.47 2.91 -14.62
N LYS A 189 0.06 3.28 -15.80
CA LYS A 189 0.45 2.32 -16.87
C LYS A 189 1.53 1.32 -16.45
N LYS A 190 2.29 1.64 -15.39
CA LYS A 190 3.33 0.77 -14.81
C LYS A 190 2.78 -0.30 -13.87
N TRP A 191 1.50 -0.27 -13.56
CA TRP A 191 0.88 -1.26 -12.69
C TRP A 191 0.95 -2.65 -13.31
N THR A 192 1.53 -3.60 -12.58
CA THR A 192 1.63 -5.01 -13.01
C THR A 192 0.87 -5.98 -12.10
N GLY A 193 0.28 -5.48 -11.00
CA GLY A 193 -0.39 -6.31 -10.00
C GLY A 193 -1.76 -6.87 -10.39
N GLY A 194 -2.36 -6.37 -11.46
CA GLY A 194 -3.71 -6.74 -11.87
C GLY A 194 -4.76 -6.46 -10.77
N LEU A 195 -5.91 -7.15 -10.87
CA LEU A 195 -6.98 -7.06 -9.87
C LEU A 195 -6.61 -7.77 -8.56
N GLU A 196 -5.92 -8.91 -8.64
CA GLU A 196 -5.58 -9.75 -7.49
C GLU A 196 -4.79 -9.01 -6.42
N ALA A 197 -3.84 -8.17 -6.81
CA ALA A 197 -3.04 -7.40 -5.86
C ALA A 197 -3.82 -6.28 -5.14
N LEU A 198 -5.02 -5.93 -5.60
CA LEU A 198 -5.82 -4.92 -4.92
C LEU A 198 -6.39 -5.42 -3.58
N LYS A 199 -6.38 -6.73 -3.32
CA LYS A 199 -6.76 -7.29 -2.01
C LYS A 199 -5.95 -6.70 -0.84
N TYR A 200 -4.70 -6.28 -1.10
CA TYR A 200 -3.82 -5.67 -0.08
C TYR A 200 -4.26 -4.27 0.34
N LEU A 201 -5.17 -3.62 -0.39
CA LEU A 201 -5.76 -2.36 0.04
C LEU A 201 -6.55 -2.49 1.35
N ARG A 202 -7.00 -3.71 1.71
CA ARG A 202 -7.64 -3.96 3.01
C ARG A 202 -6.76 -3.59 4.21
N TRP A 203 -5.43 -3.65 4.05
CA TRP A 203 -4.49 -3.25 5.10
C TRP A 203 -4.37 -1.73 5.26
N LEU A 204 -4.75 -0.98 4.22
CA LEU A 204 -4.72 0.49 4.22
C LEU A 204 -6.11 1.08 4.52
N ALA A 205 -7.18 0.39 4.14
CA ALA A 205 -8.57 0.84 4.23
C ALA A 205 -9.16 0.79 5.67
N HIS A 206 -8.32 0.95 6.70
CA HIS A 206 -8.77 1.15 8.08
C HIS A 206 -8.92 2.65 8.44
N ARG A 207 -8.52 3.56 7.54
CA ARG A 207 -8.69 5.03 7.64
C ARG A 207 -9.79 5.50 6.70
N ASP A 208 -10.57 6.48 7.11
CA ASP A 208 -11.82 6.90 6.43
C ASP A 208 -11.62 7.69 5.11
N ASP A 209 -10.38 8.00 4.72
CA ASP A 209 -10.08 8.88 3.58
C ASP A 209 -9.16 8.27 2.51
N LEU A 210 -8.98 6.94 2.51
CA LEU A 210 -8.17 6.27 1.50
C LEU A 210 -8.83 6.35 0.12
N THR A 211 -8.09 6.84 -0.88
CA THR A 211 -8.57 6.94 -2.25
C THR A 211 -7.70 6.14 -3.23
N LEU A 212 -8.32 5.32 -4.07
CA LEU A 212 -7.70 4.64 -5.19
C LEU A 212 -8.00 5.38 -6.49
N TYR A 213 -6.95 5.89 -7.14
CA TYR A 213 -6.99 6.44 -8.48
C TYR A 213 -6.66 5.37 -9.50
N VAL A 214 -7.65 5.05 -10.33
CA VAL A 214 -7.52 4.12 -11.45
C VAL A 214 -7.27 4.96 -12.71
N VAL A 215 -6.03 5.01 -13.19
CA VAL A 215 -5.65 5.76 -14.40
C VAL A 215 -5.77 4.84 -15.61
N ARG A 216 -6.37 5.30 -16.71
CA ARG A 216 -6.55 4.47 -17.91
C ARG A 216 -5.24 3.84 -18.39
N GLY A 217 -5.34 2.58 -18.84
CA GLY A 217 -4.21 1.79 -19.31
C GLY A 217 -3.43 1.05 -18.22
N ASN A 218 -3.92 1.01 -16.97
CA ASN A 218 -3.30 0.24 -15.88
C ASN A 218 -3.62 -1.27 -15.91
N GLY A 219 -4.55 -1.72 -16.76
CA GLY A 219 -4.93 -3.13 -16.89
C GLY A 219 -6.00 -3.63 -15.90
N VAL A 220 -6.42 -2.83 -14.92
CA VAL A 220 -7.57 -3.13 -14.05
C VAL A 220 -8.83 -2.42 -14.58
N PRO A 221 -9.91 -3.17 -14.90
CA PRO A 221 -11.19 -2.57 -15.25
C PRO A 221 -11.77 -1.76 -14.08
N LEU A 222 -12.28 -0.56 -14.37
CA LEU A 222 -12.84 0.33 -13.34
C LEU A 222 -13.98 -0.34 -12.55
N ALA A 223 -14.84 -1.10 -13.23
CA ALA A 223 -15.96 -1.80 -12.60
C ALA A 223 -15.48 -2.80 -11.54
N ASP A 224 -14.39 -3.52 -11.80
CA ASP A 224 -13.83 -4.50 -10.87
C ASP A 224 -13.19 -3.80 -9.66
N ALA A 225 -12.48 -2.70 -9.89
CA ALA A 225 -11.94 -1.87 -8.81
C ALA A 225 -13.06 -1.29 -7.93
N GLN A 226 -14.17 -0.85 -8.53
CA GLN A 226 -15.34 -0.36 -7.79
C GLN A 226 -16.07 -1.46 -7.02
N ALA A 227 -16.16 -2.67 -7.58
CA ALA A 227 -16.71 -3.83 -6.88
C ALA A 227 -15.88 -4.18 -5.63
N LEU A 228 -14.56 -4.09 -5.72
CA LEU A 228 -13.69 -4.19 -4.55
C LEU A 228 -13.90 -3.04 -3.56
N GLY A 229 -14.02 -1.79 -4.04
CA GLY A 229 -14.34 -0.64 -3.18
C GLY A 229 -15.63 -0.85 -2.37
N ALA A 230 -16.63 -1.52 -2.95
CA ALA A 230 -17.86 -1.85 -2.23
C ALA A 230 -17.69 -2.86 -1.09
N THR A 231 -16.60 -3.66 -1.07
CA THR A 231 -16.26 -4.57 0.03
C THR A 231 -15.36 -3.93 1.09
N LEU A 232 -14.75 -2.78 0.78
CA LEU A 232 -13.86 -2.02 1.64
C LEU A 232 -14.48 -0.65 1.96
N PRO A 233 -15.28 -0.50 3.04
CA PRO A 233 -16.16 0.65 3.25
C PRO A 233 -15.46 2.01 3.29
N ASN A 234 -14.16 2.03 3.59
CA ASN A 234 -13.35 3.24 3.69
C ASN A 234 -12.47 3.50 2.44
N LEU A 235 -12.70 2.75 1.36
CA LEU A 235 -11.97 2.91 0.10
C LEU A 235 -12.81 3.68 -0.93
N ASN A 236 -12.38 4.89 -1.28
CA ASN A 236 -12.96 5.63 -2.40
C ASN A 236 -12.26 5.26 -3.71
N VAL A 237 -12.99 4.79 -4.71
CA VAL A 237 -12.42 4.38 -6.01
C VAL A 237 -12.83 5.37 -7.09
N LEU A 238 -11.86 6.06 -7.67
CA LEU A 238 -12.08 7.09 -8.68
C LEU A 238 -11.25 6.84 -9.94
N GLU A 239 -11.88 6.98 -11.10
CA GLU A 239 -11.15 7.05 -12.37
C GLU A 239 -10.46 8.42 -12.48
N ARG A 240 -9.22 8.42 -13.01
CA ARG A 240 -8.44 9.62 -13.28
C ARG A 240 -7.85 9.62 -14.69
N GLY A 241 -7.79 10.80 -15.29
CA GLY A 241 -7.02 11.05 -16.51
C GLY A 241 -5.53 11.33 -16.23
N PRO A 242 -4.78 11.75 -17.24
CA PRO A 242 -3.41 12.23 -17.10
C PRO A 242 -3.29 13.38 -16.09
N TYR A 243 -2.09 13.53 -15.55
CA TYR A 243 -1.79 14.53 -14.54
C TYR A 243 -1.56 15.91 -15.16
N LEU A 244 -2.23 16.93 -14.61
CA LEU A 244 -2.04 18.32 -15.02
C LEU A 244 -1.27 19.14 -13.97
N GLY A 245 -1.28 18.74 -12.70
CA GLY A 245 -0.62 19.47 -11.61
C GLY A 245 -1.36 20.71 -11.15
N LEU A 246 -2.69 20.63 -11.08
CA LEU A 246 -3.54 21.69 -10.55
C LEU A 246 -4.27 21.21 -9.31
N VAL A 247 -4.38 22.09 -8.33
CA VAL A 247 -5.32 21.98 -7.22
C VAL A 247 -6.39 23.03 -7.45
N GLY A 248 -7.64 22.62 -7.33
CA GLY A 248 -8.78 23.52 -7.42
C GLY A 248 -9.92 23.03 -6.56
N ARG A 249 -10.85 23.93 -6.29
CA ARG A 249 -12.01 23.64 -5.47
C ARG A 249 -13.00 22.78 -6.23
N SER A 250 -13.22 21.57 -5.72
CA SER A 250 -14.38 20.77 -6.11
C SER A 250 -15.60 21.21 -5.30
N GLY A 251 -16.72 21.49 -5.95
CA GLY A 251 -17.97 21.94 -5.35
C GLY A 251 -18.93 22.57 -6.37
N ASP A 252 -20.06 23.10 -5.92
CA ASP A 252 -21.11 23.69 -6.79
C ASP A 252 -20.71 25.02 -7.45
N GLN A 253 -19.42 25.41 -7.38
CA GLN A 253 -18.96 26.62 -8.06
C GLN A 253 -18.96 26.37 -9.58
N PRO A 254 -19.63 27.22 -10.39
CA PRO A 254 -19.77 27.01 -11.82
C PRO A 254 -18.49 27.34 -12.62
N ILE A 255 -17.37 27.61 -11.93
CA ILE A 255 -16.09 28.04 -12.50
C ILE A 255 -14.96 27.15 -12.00
N CYS A 256 -13.93 27.03 -12.82
CA CYS A 256 -12.74 26.21 -12.56
C CYS A 256 -11.59 27.15 -12.22
N ASP A 257 -11.54 27.58 -10.97
CA ASP A 257 -10.43 28.40 -10.47
C ASP A 257 -9.27 27.50 -10.03
N VAL A 258 -8.06 27.96 -10.35
CA VAL A 258 -6.81 27.33 -9.93
C VAL A 258 -6.44 27.88 -8.55
N ASP A 259 -6.61 27.06 -7.52
CA ASP A 259 -6.22 27.40 -6.15
C ASP A 259 -4.70 27.27 -5.97
N ASP A 260 -4.11 26.21 -6.52
CA ASP A 260 -2.67 25.99 -6.47
C ASP A 260 -2.15 25.23 -7.70
N VAL A 261 -0.83 25.30 -7.93
CA VAL A 261 -0.14 24.64 -9.03
C VAL A 261 1.05 23.86 -8.48
N ALA A 262 1.09 22.57 -8.76
CA ALA A 262 2.15 21.69 -8.29
C ALA A 262 3.53 22.17 -8.77
N PRO A 263 4.52 22.28 -7.86
CA PRO A 263 5.90 22.59 -8.23
C PRO A 263 6.43 21.62 -9.27
N ASP A 264 7.12 22.15 -10.29
CA ASP A 264 7.69 21.39 -11.41
C ASP A 264 6.67 20.55 -12.21
N GLY A 265 5.37 20.72 -11.97
CA GLY A 265 4.30 20.01 -12.66
C GLY A 265 4.00 20.55 -14.07
N PRO A 266 3.24 19.81 -14.89
CA PRO A 266 2.89 20.20 -16.25
C PRO A 266 2.30 21.60 -16.37
N ALA A 267 1.34 21.93 -15.50
CA ALA A 267 0.71 23.24 -15.47
C ALA A 267 1.70 24.38 -15.17
N MET A 268 2.62 24.19 -14.21
CA MET A 268 3.63 25.18 -13.89
C MET A 268 4.58 25.41 -15.07
N GLN A 269 5.04 24.32 -15.71
CA GLN A 269 5.94 24.38 -16.86
C GLN A 269 5.30 25.12 -18.05
N ALA A 270 3.99 24.96 -18.24
CA ALA A 270 3.21 25.68 -19.25
C ALA A 270 2.83 27.12 -18.84
N GLY A 271 3.16 27.53 -17.62
CA GLY A 271 2.94 28.90 -17.14
C GLY A 271 1.55 29.19 -16.59
N LEU A 272 0.78 28.15 -16.22
CA LEU A 272 -0.41 28.31 -15.36
C LEU A 272 0.02 28.77 -13.96
N ARG A 273 -0.88 29.50 -13.30
CA ARG A 273 -0.61 30.12 -12.00
C ARG A 273 -1.84 30.02 -11.09
N PRO A 274 -1.65 30.03 -9.77
CA PRO A 274 -2.74 30.28 -8.82
C PRO A 274 -3.49 31.58 -9.20
N GLY A 275 -4.81 31.54 -9.13
CA GLY A 275 -5.70 32.64 -9.53
C GLY A 275 -6.10 32.66 -11.02
N ASP A 276 -5.62 31.71 -11.83
CA ASP A 276 -6.19 31.49 -13.17
C ASP A 276 -7.61 30.91 -13.08
N THR A 277 -8.52 31.38 -13.93
CA THR A 277 -9.80 30.69 -14.17
C THR A 277 -9.72 29.93 -15.49
N ILE A 278 -9.84 28.61 -15.47
CA ILE A 278 -9.88 27.79 -16.67
C ILE A 278 -11.25 27.94 -17.35
N LEU A 279 -11.23 28.28 -18.63
CA LEU A 279 -12.42 28.50 -19.45
C LEU A 279 -12.66 27.35 -20.43
N LYS A 280 -11.57 26.79 -20.98
CA LYS A 280 -11.64 25.69 -21.94
C LYS A 280 -10.44 24.75 -21.82
N LEU A 281 -10.69 23.48 -22.13
CA LEU A 281 -9.69 22.49 -22.48
C LEU A 281 -9.94 22.10 -23.94
N GLU A 282 -8.98 22.38 -24.82
CA GLU A 282 -9.18 22.37 -26.26
C GLU A 282 -10.40 23.22 -26.66
N ASP A 283 -11.32 22.64 -27.43
CA ASP A 283 -12.56 23.28 -27.85
C ASP A 283 -13.70 23.14 -26.83
N LYS A 284 -13.50 22.38 -25.75
CA LYS A 284 -14.55 22.09 -24.75
C LYS A 284 -14.54 23.14 -23.65
N LYS A 285 -15.71 23.69 -23.35
CA LYS A 285 -15.90 24.61 -22.22
C LYS A 285 -15.70 23.85 -20.91
N VAL A 286 -15.02 24.48 -19.97
CA VAL A 286 -14.86 23.99 -18.59
C VAL A 286 -15.70 24.88 -17.68
N GLY A 287 -16.63 24.28 -16.94
CA GLY A 287 -17.39 24.94 -15.88
C GLY A 287 -16.70 24.71 -14.53
N PRO A 288 -17.23 23.86 -13.64
CA PRO A 288 -16.58 23.48 -12.39
C PRO A 288 -15.26 22.70 -12.59
N PHE A 289 -14.44 22.63 -11.53
CA PHE A 289 -13.19 21.86 -11.54
C PHE A 289 -13.39 20.36 -11.86
N GLN A 290 -14.55 19.79 -11.49
CA GLN A 290 -14.89 18.40 -11.82
C GLN A 290 -15.02 18.18 -13.34
N ASP A 291 -15.52 19.16 -14.10
CA ASP A 291 -15.58 19.07 -15.57
C ASP A 291 -14.18 18.91 -16.17
N LEU A 292 -13.19 19.64 -15.63
CA LEU A 292 -11.80 19.53 -16.08
C LEU A 292 -11.27 18.12 -15.83
N ILE A 293 -11.50 17.57 -14.64
CA ILE A 293 -11.08 16.21 -14.27
C ILE A 293 -11.71 15.18 -15.22
N ASP A 294 -13.00 15.33 -15.52
CA ASP A 294 -13.72 14.39 -16.40
C ASP A 294 -13.28 14.51 -17.85
N GLN A 295 -13.06 15.72 -18.37
CA GLN A 295 -12.54 15.92 -19.72
C GLN A 295 -11.12 15.39 -19.87
N LEU A 296 -10.25 15.53 -18.85
CA LEU A 296 -8.88 15.01 -18.88
C LEU A 296 -8.82 13.49 -19.10
N LYS A 297 -9.86 12.73 -18.72
CA LYS A 297 -9.92 11.27 -18.95
C LYS A 297 -9.91 10.88 -20.43
N GLU A 298 -10.25 11.81 -21.33
CA GLU A 298 -10.27 11.57 -22.77
C GLU A 298 -8.89 11.66 -23.43
N TYR A 299 -7.86 12.08 -22.68
CA TYR A 299 -6.52 12.35 -23.20
C TYR A 299 -5.50 11.34 -22.68
N GLU A 300 -4.36 11.28 -23.36
CA GLU A 300 -3.26 10.38 -23.02
C GLU A 300 -2.10 11.09 -22.32
N ILE A 301 -1.36 10.34 -21.50
CA ILE A 301 -0.11 10.82 -20.90
C ILE A 301 0.88 11.17 -22.02
N GLY A 302 1.51 12.35 -21.93
CA GLY A 302 2.43 12.89 -22.92
C GLY A 302 1.76 13.67 -24.06
N GLN A 303 0.41 13.67 -24.12
CA GLN A 303 -0.30 14.48 -25.09
C GLN A 303 -0.20 15.97 -24.75
N THR A 304 0.02 16.80 -25.76
CA THR A 304 -0.06 18.27 -25.61
C THR A 304 -1.51 18.70 -25.77
N VAL A 305 -2.01 19.50 -24.82
CA VAL A 305 -3.35 20.08 -24.86
C VAL A 305 -3.32 21.59 -24.71
N THR A 306 -4.25 22.30 -25.33
CA THR A 306 -4.43 23.75 -25.18
C THR A 306 -5.42 24.05 -24.06
N ILE A 307 -4.98 24.80 -23.05
CA ILE A 307 -5.84 25.31 -21.98
C ILE A 307 -6.05 26.81 -22.19
N THR A 308 -7.31 27.21 -22.28
CA THR A 308 -7.69 28.62 -22.31
C THR A 308 -8.03 29.08 -20.90
N VAL A 309 -7.30 30.07 -20.38
CA VAL A 309 -7.49 30.63 -19.04
C VAL A 309 -7.86 32.12 -19.11
N ARG A 310 -8.52 32.61 -18.07
CA ARG A 310 -8.64 34.03 -17.77
C ARG A 310 -7.66 34.40 -16.67
N ARG A 311 -6.82 35.40 -16.91
CA ARG A 311 -5.88 35.96 -15.93
C ARG A 311 -5.94 37.47 -15.98
N ASN A 312 -6.23 38.12 -14.85
CA ASN A 312 -6.36 39.58 -14.77
C ASN A 312 -7.32 40.19 -15.81
N GLY A 313 -8.41 39.47 -16.12
CA GLY A 313 -9.42 39.90 -17.11
C GLY A 313 -9.08 39.58 -18.57
N GLU A 314 -7.85 39.16 -18.88
CA GLU A 314 -7.42 38.77 -20.22
C GLU A 314 -7.51 37.27 -20.43
N THR A 315 -7.83 36.86 -21.66
CA THR A 315 -7.84 35.45 -22.07
C THR A 315 -6.47 35.06 -22.61
N LYS A 316 -5.92 33.93 -22.13
CA LYS A 316 -4.64 33.37 -22.59
C LYS A 316 -4.83 31.90 -22.98
N ALA A 317 -4.19 31.49 -24.06
CA ALA A 317 -4.10 30.08 -24.45
C ALA A 317 -2.69 29.58 -24.10
N LEU A 318 -2.62 28.45 -23.39
CA LEU A 318 -1.39 27.83 -22.92
C LEU A 318 -1.36 26.38 -23.39
N GLU A 319 -0.28 25.98 -24.05
CA GLU A 319 -0.06 24.58 -24.42
C GLU A 319 0.60 23.84 -23.25
N VAL A 320 0.00 22.72 -22.85
CA VAL A 320 0.44 21.93 -21.69
C VAL A 320 0.66 20.49 -22.11
N VAL A 321 1.83 19.93 -21.80
CA VAL A 321 2.11 18.51 -22.02
C VAL A 321 1.64 17.71 -20.81
N LEU A 322 0.60 16.90 -20.96
CA LEU A 322 0.02 16.12 -19.86
C LEU A 322 1.01 15.11 -19.29
N GLY A 323 1.09 15.04 -17.96
CA GLY A 323 2.04 14.23 -17.21
C GLY A 323 1.48 12.88 -16.73
N GLU A 324 2.38 12.08 -16.18
CA GLU A 324 2.04 10.93 -15.33
C GLU A 324 1.91 11.40 -13.87
N TRP A 325 0.97 10.84 -13.12
CA TRP A 325 0.89 11.05 -11.67
C TRP A 325 2.15 10.50 -11.00
N LYS A 326 2.84 11.31 -10.18
CA LYS A 326 4.10 10.93 -9.53
C LYS A 326 3.97 10.89 -8.00
N MET A 327 4.95 10.24 -7.39
CA MET A 327 5.05 10.04 -5.94
C MET A 327 5.28 11.35 -5.16
N SER A 328 5.81 12.39 -5.79
CA SER A 328 6.31 13.62 -5.13
C SER A 328 5.26 14.69 -4.84
N ASP A 329 3.99 14.46 -5.12
CA ASP A 329 2.93 15.43 -4.84
C ASP A 329 2.38 15.22 -3.42
N TYR A 330 3.28 15.26 -2.44
CA TYR A 330 2.91 15.26 -1.02
C TYR A 330 2.12 16.54 -0.72
N SER A 331 1.27 16.52 0.31
CA SER A 331 1.01 17.78 1.00
C SER A 331 2.34 18.28 1.57
N ASP A 332 2.62 19.58 1.49
CA ASP A 332 3.81 20.18 2.11
C ASP A 332 3.96 19.75 3.59
N ASN A 333 2.84 19.46 4.26
CA ASN A 333 2.77 18.96 5.62
C ASN A 333 3.29 17.52 5.76
N ALA A 334 2.90 16.60 4.87
CA ALA A 334 3.38 15.23 4.88
C ALA A 334 4.89 15.16 4.57
N GLN A 335 5.36 16.00 3.65
CA GLN A 335 6.79 16.09 3.31
C GLN A 335 7.62 16.53 4.52
N ARG A 336 7.24 17.63 5.16
CA ARG A 336 7.90 18.14 6.38
C ARG A 336 7.91 17.12 7.51
N ALA A 337 6.80 16.40 7.69
CA ALA A 337 6.67 15.37 8.69
C ALA A 337 7.62 14.18 8.48
N ILE A 338 7.72 13.71 7.24
CA ILE A 338 8.66 12.63 6.86
C ILE A 338 10.10 13.08 7.10
N GLU A 339 10.46 14.28 6.63
CA GLU A 339 11.80 14.85 6.80
C GLU A 339 12.18 15.03 8.28
N GLN A 340 11.27 15.54 9.10
CA GLN A 340 11.47 15.66 10.55
C GLN A 340 11.64 14.30 11.21
N THR A 341 10.86 13.29 10.81
CA THR A 341 10.96 11.93 11.36
C THR A 341 12.32 11.30 11.02
N GLU A 342 12.79 11.44 9.79
CA GLU A 342 14.12 10.96 9.38
C GLU A 342 15.26 11.71 10.08
N GLN A 343 15.13 13.03 10.28
CA GLN A 343 16.08 13.80 11.07
C GLN A 343 16.13 13.32 12.53
N ILE A 344 14.99 13.04 13.15
CA ILE A 344 14.91 12.51 14.53
C ILE A 344 15.58 11.12 14.62
N LYS A 345 15.35 10.23 13.65
CA LYS A 345 16.03 8.92 13.59
C LYS A 345 17.55 9.07 13.44
N SER A 346 18.00 10.06 12.67
CA SER A 346 19.42 10.34 12.45
C SER A 346 20.12 11.00 13.65
N ASN A 347 19.39 11.70 14.52
CA ASN A 347 19.93 12.33 15.72
C ASN A 347 18.91 12.35 16.89
N PRO A 348 18.87 11.30 17.73
CA PRO A 348 17.92 11.19 18.84
C PRO A 348 18.05 12.26 19.93
N ARG A 349 19.17 13.00 19.98
CA ARG A 349 19.41 14.08 20.95
C ARG A 349 18.76 15.42 20.58
N ALA A 350 18.16 15.53 19.38
CA ALA A 350 17.53 16.77 18.93
C ALA A 350 16.23 17.13 19.68
N LEU A 351 15.68 16.19 20.47
CA LEU A 351 14.46 16.35 21.28
C LEU A 351 14.56 17.39 22.40
N ASP A 352 15.77 17.77 22.83
CA ASP A 352 15.98 18.73 23.93
C ASP A 352 15.98 20.20 23.50
N THR A 353 15.86 20.47 22.20
CA THR A 353 15.74 21.84 21.67
C THR A 353 14.30 22.08 21.25
N PRO A 354 13.54 23.00 21.89
CA PRO A 354 12.22 23.36 21.38
C PRO A 354 12.38 23.86 19.93
N PRO A 355 11.47 23.47 19.02
CA PRO A 355 11.52 23.97 17.66
C PRO A 355 11.47 25.49 17.72
N ASN A 356 12.49 26.13 17.15
CA ASN A 356 12.53 27.58 16.97
C ASN A 356 11.16 28.03 16.46
N SER A 357 10.60 29.00 17.17
CA SER A 357 9.34 29.67 16.92
C SER A 357 8.98 29.71 15.43
N ILE A 358 7.80 29.17 15.13
CA ILE A 358 7.00 29.52 13.94
C ILE A 358 7.08 31.05 13.78
N PRO A 359 7.35 31.61 12.58
CA PRO A 359 7.35 33.05 12.37
C PRO A 359 6.03 33.61 12.88
N SER A 360 6.13 34.61 13.77
CA SER A 360 4.99 35.34 14.31
C SER A 360 4.05 35.78 13.19
N ASP A 361 2.76 35.52 13.42
CA ASP A 361 1.60 35.97 12.66
C ASP A 361 1.82 37.31 11.93
N PRO A 362 1.66 37.40 10.59
CA PRO A 362 1.76 38.67 9.86
C PRO A 362 0.61 39.64 10.15
N PHE A 363 -0.31 39.31 11.07
CA PHE A 363 -1.43 40.16 11.49
C PHE A 363 -1.49 40.41 13.01
N ASP A 364 -0.35 40.53 13.70
CA ASP A 364 -0.33 41.04 15.08
C ASP A 364 -0.52 42.58 15.11
N ASP A 365 -1.78 43.02 15.09
CA ASP A 365 -2.23 44.42 15.17
C ASP A 365 -2.07 45.05 16.58
N ARG A 366 -1.11 44.60 17.40
CA ARG A 366 -0.91 45.10 18.78
C ARG A 366 0.25 46.07 18.96
N LEU A 367 0.56 46.88 17.94
CA LEU A 367 1.41 48.06 18.09
C LEU A 367 0.69 49.32 17.60
N ILE A 368 -0.39 49.70 18.30
CA ILE A 368 -0.88 51.08 18.34
C ILE A 368 -1.16 51.41 19.82
N GLU A 369 -0.63 52.56 20.28
CA GLU A 369 -0.65 53.12 21.64
C GLU A 369 0.37 52.47 22.62
N LYS A 370 1.48 53.10 23.03
CA LYS A 370 1.74 54.49 23.40
C LYS A 370 3.25 54.78 23.41
#